data_AF-A0A3B9I3N4-F1
#
_entry.id   AF-A0A3B9I3N4-F1
#
_cell.length_a   1.000
_cell.length_b   1.000
_cell.length_c   1.000
_cell.angle_alpha   90.00
_cell.angle_beta   90.00
_cell.angle_gamma   90.00
#
_symmetry.space_group_name_H-M   'P 1'
#
loop_
_entity.id
_entity.type
_entity.pdbx_description
1 polymer ?
#
loop_
_entity_poly.entity_id
_entity_poly.type
_entity_poly.pdbx_seq_one_letter_code
_entity_poly.pdbx_strand_id
1 'polypeptide(L)'
;MAGKFQLSKFSEIDINDPFFDPLKNDYPEDESNIGFIKWFGKKSREGATALVFNDETGMGAFVCLKDENEPLILENEVLPAIPRKKISTLRLAERYRGQRLGEGSIGLALWNWQKSKQKEIYVTVFEKHEILIELLEKFGFEMAGYNENGECVYLKSRENIDYSDPYKSFPFINPEFEKAGYLLVNDVYHDTLFPYSELAHTFQEQVALQVSNGISKIYVGAQYTRPHYQVGEPLFIYRIHTKEDGQSKRYKSCLTSYGVVTDVIMVKTNNRALMTFEELCERIGNKSVFDERELRTKYDNDKHMVVIELLYYGYFGAGHNINNAWLSDNGYFDGRYPALIMVSPDQFKGILEEGDVDVSNVIID
;
A
#
# COMPACT_ATOMS: atom_id res chain seq x y z
N MET A 1 -6.22 1.53 19.52
CA MET A 1 -5.31 2.24 18.60
C MET A 1 -6.14 2.74 17.44
N ALA A 2 -6.51 4.02 17.45
CA ALA A 2 -7.17 4.65 16.30
C ALA A 2 -6.16 4.83 15.16
N GLY A 3 -6.59 4.75 13.90
CA GLY A 3 -5.77 5.16 12.77
C GLY A 3 -4.90 4.09 12.08
N LYS A 4 -5.18 2.79 12.27
CA LYS A 4 -4.59 1.68 11.48
C LYS A 4 -5.65 0.61 11.20
N PHE A 5 -5.57 -0.04 10.04
CA PHE A 5 -6.41 -1.20 9.74
C PHE A 5 -6.08 -2.36 10.68
N GLN A 6 -7.12 -3.02 11.20
CA GLN A 6 -7.03 -4.14 12.10
C GLN A 6 -7.89 -5.28 11.59
N LEU A 7 -7.42 -6.51 11.79
CA LEU A 7 -8.24 -7.69 11.55
C LEU A 7 -9.17 -7.88 12.75
N SER A 8 -10.48 -7.83 12.51
CA SER A 8 -11.51 -7.99 13.54
C SER A 8 -12.45 -9.12 13.19
N LYS A 9 -12.92 -9.87 14.19
CA LYS A 9 -13.96 -10.87 13.97
C LYS A 9 -15.29 -10.18 13.72
N PHE A 10 -16.14 -10.76 12.86
CA PHE A 10 -17.50 -10.28 12.67
C PHE A 10 -18.31 -10.25 13.98
N SER A 11 -18.01 -11.14 14.93
CA SER A 11 -18.62 -11.18 16.25
C SER A 11 -18.27 -9.98 17.15
N GLU A 12 -17.22 -9.23 16.81
CA GLU A 12 -16.72 -8.08 17.56
C GLU A 12 -17.15 -6.74 16.93
N ILE A 13 -17.82 -6.78 15.78
CA ILE A 13 -18.24 -5.61 15.01
C ILE A 13 -19.73 -5.36 15.24
N ASP A 14 -20.08 -4.13 15.60
CA ASP A 14 -21.48 -3.72 15.76
C ASP A 14 -22.13 -3.48 14.39
N ILE A 15 -23.00 -4.41 13.97
CA ILE A 15 -23.77 -4.28 12.74
C ILE A 15 -24.79 -3.12 12.78
N ASN A 16 -25.13 -2.64 13.98
CA ASN A 16 -26.06 -1.51 14.15
C ASN A 16 -25.36 -0.16 13.98
N ASP A 17 -24.04 -0.13 13.81
CA ASP A 17 -23.32 1.09 13.45
C ASP A 17 -23.94 1.68 12.16
N PRO A 18 -24.31 2.98 12.13
CA PRO A 18 -24.83 3.65 10.94
C PRO A 18 -23.91 3.57 9.72
N PHE A 19 -22.62 3.28 9.95
CA PHE A 19 -21.68 2.90 8.90
C PHE A 19 -22.23 1.79 8.00
N PHE A 20 -23.06 0.87 8.47
CA PHE A 20 -23.59 -0.22 7.64
C PHE A 20 -24.90 0.11 6.93
N ASP A 21 -25.55 1.24 7.20
CA ASP A 21 -26.92 1.50 6.74
C ASP A 21 -27.07 1.49 5.21
N PRO A 22 -26.21 2.17 4.43
CA PRO A 22 -26.25 2.02 2.97
C PRO A 22 -26.01 0.59 2.46
N LEU A 23 -25.24 -0.27 3.16
CA LEU A 23 -25.08 -1.68 2.76
C LEU A 23 -26.35 -2.48 3.03
N LYS A 24 -27.07 -2.17 4.11
CA LYS A 24 -28.39 -2.76 4.40
C LYS A 24 -29.42 -2.35 3.35
N ASN A 25 -29.34 -1.11 2.86
CA ASN A 25 -30.23 -0.60 1.81
C ASN A 25 -29.90 -1.16 0.42
N ASP A 26 -28.61 -1.35 0.12
CA ASP A 26 -28.15 -1.88 -1.17
C ASP A 26 -28.40 -3.40 -1.30
N TYR A 27 -28.44 -4.11 -0.18
CA TYR A 27 -28.70 -5.55 -0.12
C TYR A 27 -29.81 -5.86 0.89
N PRO A 28 -31.08 -5.50 0.57
CA PRO A 28 -32.22 -5.87 1.38
C PRO A 28 -32.43 -7.40 1.36
N GLU A 29 -33.19 -7.90 2.33
CA GLU A 29 -33.66 -9.27 2.27
C GLU A 29 -34.87 -9.36 1.35
N ASP A 30 -34.82 -10.26 0.36
CA ASP A 30 -35.91 -10.55 -0.57
C ASP A 30 -35.91 -12.04 -0.99
N GLU A 31 -36.68 -12.40 -2.01
CA GLU A 31 -36.84 -13.79 -2.47
C GLU A 31 -35.55 -14.37 -3.06
N SER A 32 -34.64 -13.55 -3.59
CA SER A 32 -33.39 -13.97 -4.23
C SER A 32 -32.14 -13.63 -3.41
N ASN A 33 -32.23 -12.71 -2.45
CA ASN A 33 -31.12 -12.24 -1.62
C ASN A 33 -31.38 -12.47 -0.13
N ILE A 34 -30.44 -13.14 0.55
CA ILE A 34 -30.51 -13.33 2.01
C ILE A 34 -30.44 -12.01 2.81
N GLY A 35 -30.01 -10.92 2.17
CA GLY A 35 -29.84 -9.61 2.77
C GLY A 35 -28.54 -9.45 3.58
N PHE A 36 -28.03 -8.22 3.66
CA PHE A 36 -26.77 -7.90 4.32
C PHE A 36 -26.75 -8.32 5.80
N ILE A 37 -27.87 -8.13 6.51
CA ILE A 37 -27.98 -8.43 7.94
C ILE A 37 -27.80 -9.93 8.21
N LYS A 38 -28.49 -10.80 7.44
CA LYS A 38 -28.36 -12.24 7.60
C LYS A 38 -27.01 -12.75 7.11
N TRP A 39 -26.48 -12.18 6.03
CA TRP A 39 -25.13 -12.46 5.55
C TRP A 39 -24.09 -12.18 6.64
N PHE A 40 -24.14 -11.00 7.26
CA PHE A 40 -23.24 -10.61 8.34
C PHE A 40 -23.38 -11.56 9.54
N GLY A 41 -24.62 -11.91 9.93
CA GLY A 41 -24.88 -12.87 10.99
C GLY A 41 -24.33 -14.27 10.69
N LYS A 42 -24.41 -14.72 9.43
CA LYS A 42 -23.78 -15.97 8.97
C LYS A 42 -22.26 -15.90 9.12
N LYS A 43 -21.63 -14.82 8.64
CA LYS A 43 -20.18 -14.59 8.75
C LYS A 43 -19.70 -14.55 10.21
N SER A 44 -20.47 -13.91 11.09
CA SER A 44 -20.22 -13.90 12.53
C SER A 44 -20.22 -15.31 13.14
N ARG A 45 -21.22 -16.14 12.82
CA ARG A 45 -21.29 -17.54 13.28
C ARG A 45 -20.18 -18.43 12.72
N GLU A 46 -19.72 -18.16 11.50
CA GLU A 46 -18.59 -18.85 10.86
C GLU A 46 -17.23 -18.45 11.46
N GLY A 47 -17.18 -17.47 12.37
CA GLY A 47 -15.93 -16.96 12.91
C GLY A 47 -15.10 -16.18 11.88
N ALA A 48 -15.74 -15.65 10.84
CA ALA A 48 -15.08 -14.89 9.80
C ALA A 48 -14.50 -13.58 10.33
N THR A 49 -13.54 -13.02 9.59
CA THR A 49 -12.86 -11.76 9.91
C THR A 49 -12.98 -10.76 8.78
N ALA A 50 -12.90 -9.48 9.13
CA ALA A 50 -12.79 -8.36 8.20
C ALA A 50 -11.65 -7.44 8.62
N LEU A 51 -11.07 -6.73 7.65
CA LEU A 51 -10.17 -5.62 7.93
C LEU A 51 -11.03 -4.39 8.20
N VAL A 52 -10.87 -3.80 9.38
CA VAL A 52 -11.60 -2.60 9.80
C VAL A 52 -10.65 -1.47 10.11
N PHE A 53 -11.07 -0.26 9.80
CA PHE A 53 -10.39 0.96 10.21
C PHE A 53 -11.34 1.75 11.10
N ASN A 54 -10.87 2.13 12.29
CA ASN A 54 -11.61 2.96 13.24
C ASN A 54 -10.84 4.25 13.53
N ASP A 55 -11.57 5.35 13.61
CA ASP A 55 -11.09 6.66 14.08
C ASP A 55 -11.87 7.09 15.33
N GLU A 56 -11.68 8.34 15.76
CA GLU A 56 -12.38 8.93 16.91
C GLU A 56 -13.90 9.08 16.70
N THR A 57 -14.37 9.09 15.44
CA THR A 57 -15.78 9.23 15.06
C THR A 57 -16.47 7.86 14.89
N GLY A 58 -15.72 6.77 14.75
CA GLY A 58 -16.22 5.40 14.61
C GLY A 58 -15.61 4.66 13.43
N MET A 59 -16.36 3.72 12.83
CA MET A 59 -15.85 2.95 11.70
C MET A 59 -15.66 3.83 10.45
N GLY A 60 -14.47 3.77 9.87
CA GLY A 60 -14.07 4.52 8.67
C GLY A 60 -13.92 3.64 7.44
N ALA A 61 -13.56 2.37 7.60
CA ALA A 61 -13.54 1.40 6.51
C ALA A 61 -13.83 -0.03 6.98
N PHE A 62 -14.39 -0.82 6.07
CA PHE A 62 -14.66 -2.24 6.22
C PHE A 62 -14.32 -2.96 4.93
N VAL A 63 -13.42 -3.92 4.99
CA VAL A 63 -13.01 -4.76 3.86
C VAL A 63 -13.12 -6.22 4.26
N CYS A 64 -14.02 -6.96 3.60
CA CYS A 64 -14.18 -8.39 3.77
C CYS A 64 -13.64 -9.11 2.54
N LEU A 65 -12.70 -10.02 2.77
CA LEU A 65 -12.12 -10.88 1.75
C LEU A 65 -12.57 -12.32 1.98
N LYS A 66 -12.76 -13.07 0.90
CA LYS A 66 -12.95 -14.53 0.97
C LYS A 66 -12.26 -15.23 -0.18
N ASP A 67 -11.97 -16.51 0.03
CA ASP A 67 -11.59 -17.42 -1.03
C ASP A 67 -12.85 -18.04 -1.63
N GLU A 68 -12.85 -18.20 -2.95
CA GLU A 68 -13.91 -18.90 -3.66
C GLU A 68 -13.38 -19.60 -4.90
N ASN A 69 -14.15 -20.57 -5.38
CA ASN A 69 -13.82 -21.40 -6.54
C ASN A 69 -15.07 -21.64 -7.40
N GLU A 70 -15.99 -20.67 -7.41
CA GLU A 70 -17.23 -20.74 -8.17
C GLU A 70 -17.01 -20.11 -9.56
N PRO A 71 -17.77 -20.53 -10.59
CA PRO A 71 -17.78 -19.83 -11.87
C PRO A 71 -18.36 -18.43 -11.68
N LEU A 72 -17.86 -17.44 -12.43
CA LEU A 72 -18.49 -16.12 -12.47
C LEU A 72 -19.52 -16.10 -13.59
N ILE A 73 -20.79 -16.05 -13.21
CA ILE A 73 -21.91 -15.96 -14.14
C ILE A 73 -22.09 -14.48 -14.50
N LEU A 74 -21.80 -14.13 -15.75
CA LEU A 74 -22.02 -12.80 -16.30
C LEU A 74 -23.20 -12.85 -17.28
N GLU A 75 -23.80 -11.70 -17.59
CA GLU A 75 -24.94 -11.63 -18.52
C GLU A 75 -24.64 -12.22 -19.92
N ASN A 76 -23.42 -12.05 -20.41
CA ASN A 76 -23.03 -12.43 -21.78
C ASN A 76 -22.10 -13.65 -21.84
N GLU A 77 -21.51 -14.05 -20.72
CA GLU A 77 -20.51 -15.13 -20.67
C GLU A 77 -20.41 -15.77 -19.29
N VAL A 78 -19.74 -16.92 -19.19
CA VAL A 78 -19.44 -17.57 -17.92
C VAL A 78 -17.95 -17.77 -17.82
N LEU A 79 -17.31 -17.10 -16.85
CA LEU A 79 -15.90 -17.33 -16.56
C LEU A 79 -15.75 -18.64 -15.76
N PRO A 80 -14.77 -19.49 -16.09
CA PRO A 80 -14.64 -20.81 -15.51
C PRO A 80 -14.39 -20.75 -14.00
N ALA A 81 -14.81 -21.80 -13.29
CA ALA A 81 -14.52 -22.00 -11.88
C ALA A 81 -13.02 -22.23 -11.66
N ILE A 82 -12.34 -21.26 -11.03
CA ILE A 82 -10.95 -21.35 -10.58
C ILE A 82 -10.82 -20.70 -9.19
N PRO A 83 -9.78 -21.00 -8.41
CA PRO A 83 -9.55 -20.33 -7.14
C PRO A 83 -9.31 -18.83 -7.33
N ARG A 84 -10.17 -18.00 -6.74
CA ARG A 84 -10.14 -16.54 -6.79
C ARG A 84 -10.18 -15.94 -5.39
N LYS A 85 -9.59 -14.76 -5.26
CA LYS A 85 -9.82 -13.88 -4.12
C LYS A 85 -11.02 -13.02 -4.44
N LYS A 86 -12.05 -13.00 -3.58
CA LYS A 86 -13.15 -12.04 -3.71
C LYS A 86 -13.05 -10.97 -2.64
N ILE A 87 -13.09 -9.70 -3.06
CA ILE A 87 -13.48 -8.60 -2.19
C ILE A 87 -15.00 -8.66 -2.03
N SER A 88 -15.47 -9.32 -0.97
CA SER A 88 -16.91 -9.57 -0.75
C SER A 88 -17.67 -8.32 -0.36
N THR A 89 -17.00 -7.41 0.35
CA THR A 89 -17.56 -6.12 0.73
C THR A 89 -16.40 -5.17 0.91
N LEU A 90 -16.46 -4.03 0.24
CA LEU A 90 -15.55 -2.93 0.49
C LEU A 90 -16.39 -1.68 0.68
N ARG A 91 -16.22 -1.06 1.84
CA ARG A 91 -16.92 0.16 2.18
C ARG A 91 -15.99 1.13 2.88
N LEU A 92 -16.09 2.38 2.48
CA LEU A 92 -15.48 3.53 3.14
C LEU A 92 -16.59 4.41 3.69
N ALA A 93 -16.37 5.00 4.85
CA ALA A 93 -17.28 6.00 5.37
C ALA A 93 -17.20 7.26 4.52
N GLU A 94 -18.33 7.94 4.38
CA GLU A 94 -18.50 9.16 3.57
C GLU A 94 -17.46 10.25 3.86
N ARG A 95 -17.09 10.41 5.13
CA ARG A 95 -16.06 11.36 5.58
C ARG A 95 -14.66 11.09 5.00
N TYR A 96 -14.41 9.89 4.49
CA TYR A 96 -13.16 9.47 3.86
C TYR A 96 -13.19 9.52 2.33
N ARG A 97 -14.25 10.05 1.69
CA ARG A 97 -14.27 10.29 0.24
C ARG A 97 -13.15 11.25 -0.16
N GLY A 98 -12.45 10.91 -1.24
CA GLY A 98 -11.27 11.66 -1.70
C GLY A 98 -10.05 11.57 -0.77
N GLN A 99 -10.11 10.74 0.28
CA GLN A 99 -8.99 10.51 1.18
C GLN A 99 -8.25 9.21 0.84
N ARG A 100 -7.07 9.09 1.43
CA ARG A 100 -6.10 8.01 1.18
C ARG A 100 -6.52 6.63 1.70
N LEU A 101 -7.62 6.57 2.45
CA LEU A 101 -8.14 5.34 3.06
C LEU A 101 -8.63 4.33 2.01
N GLY A 102 -9.10 4.80 0.85
CA GLY A 102 -9.45 3.94 -0.27
C GLY A 102 -8.24 3.22 -0.84
N GLU A 103 -7.15 3.95 -1.13
CA GLU A 103 -5.88 3.36 -1.58
C GLU A 103 -5.36 2.31 -0.58
N GLY A 104 -5.47 2.60 0.72
CA GLY A 104 -5.12 1.65 1.78
C GLY A 104 -5.94 0.36 1.75
N SER A 105 -7.24 0.49 1.57
CA SER A 105 -8.18 -0.64 1.52
C SER A 105 -7.88 -1.56 0.34
N ILE A 106 -7.67 -0.99 -0.85
CA ILE A 106 -7.29 -1.74 -2.05
C ILE A 106 -5.89 -2.33 -1.90
N GLY A 107 -4.93 -1.57 -1.39
CA GLY A 107 -3.57 -2.06 -1.13
C GLY A 107 -3.53 -3.29 -0.22
N LEU A 108 -4.31 -3.28 0.87
CA LEU A 108 -4.45 -4.41 1.78
C LEU A 108 -5.09 -5.64 1.11
N ALA A 109 -6.13 -5.42 0.31
CA ALA A 109 -6.78 -6.49 -0.46
C ALA A 109 -5.81 -7.13 -1.45
N LEU A 110 -5.05 -6.31 -2.17
CA LEU A 110 -4.07 -6.74 -3.17
C LEU A 110 -2.86 -7.45 -2.54
N TRP A 111 -2.38 -7.00 -1.38
CA TRP A 111 -1.37 -7.76 -0.62
C TRP A 111 -1.89 -9.12 -0.13
N ASN A 112 -3.13 -9.19 0.34
CA ASN A 112 -3.73 -10.47 0.73
C ASN A 112 -3.84 -11.41 -0.48
N TRP A 113 -4.25 -10.87 -1.63
CA TRP A 113 -4.29 -11.60 -2.89
C TRP A 113 -2.91 -12.11 -3.32
N GLN A 114 -1.88 -11.25 -3.30
CA GLN A 114 -0.49 -11.65 -3.56
C GLN A 114 -0.09 -12.83 -2.66
N LYS A 115 -0.26 -12.70 -1.34
CA LYS A 115 0.05 -13.76 -0.36
C LYS A 115 -0.71 -15.07 -0.60
N SER A 116 -1.95 -14.99 -1.08
CA SER A 116 -2.79 -16.17 -1.34
C SER A 116 -2.38 -16.97 -2.58
N LYS A 117 -1.52 -16.41 -3.44
CA LYS A 117 -1.08 -17.01 -4.71
C LYS A 117 -2.20 -17.35 -5.72
N GLN A 118 -3.42 -16.86 -5.50
CA GLN A 118 -4.56 -17.10 -6.39
C GLN A 118 -4.43 -16.32 -7.69
N LYS A 119 -4.87 -16.91 -8.80
CA LYS A 119 -4.72 -16.33 -10.14
C LYS A 119 -5.38 -14.97 -10.29
N GLU A 120 -6.57 -14.82 -9.70
CA GLU A 120 -7.39 -13.64 -9.89
C GLU A 120 -7.91 -13.11 -8.55
N ILE A 121 -8.08 -11.79 -8.49
CA ILE A 121 -8.89 -11.10 -7.49
C ILE A 121 -10.01 -10.36 -8.21
N TYR A 122 -11.20 -10.35 -7.62
CA TYR A 122 -12.32 -9.61 -8.20
C TYR A 122 -13.23 -9.00 -7.13
N VAL A 123 -14.09 -8.08 -7.57
CA VAL A 123 -15.11 -7.39 -6.77
C VAL A 123 -16.36 -7.18 -7.60
N THR A 124 -17.52 -7.16 -6.95
CA THR A 124 -18.77 -6.70 -7.56
C THR A 124 -19.15 -5.34 -7.00
N VAL A 125 -19.61 -4.44 -7.85
CA VAL A 125 -19.93 -3.06 -7.47
C VAL A 125 -21.03 -2.50 -8.36
N PHE A 126 -22.01 -1.81 -7.78
CA PHE A 126 -23.02 -1.08 -8.56
C PHE A 126 -22.42 0.17 -9.22
N GLU A 127 -22.84 0.47 -10.45
CA GLU A 127 -22.35 1.61 -11.25
C GLU A 127 -22.40 2.96 -10.52
N LYS A 128 -23.36 3.16 -9.61
CA LYS A 128 -23.49 4.37 -8.79
C LYS A 128 -22.27 4.68 -7.92
N HIS A 129 -21.34 3.73 -7.73
CA HIS A 129 -20.13 3.90 -6.93
C HIS A 129 -18.91 4.29 -7.80
N GLU A 130 -19.05 5.35 -8.60
CA GLU A 130 -18.04 5.84 -9.55
C GLU A 130 -16.63 5.98 -8.93
N ILE A 131 -16.52 6.58 -7.74
CA ILE A 131 -15.23 6.79 -7.05
C ILE A 131 -14.51 5.46 -6.75
N LEU A 132 -15.26 4.40 -6.40
CA LEU A 132 -14.66 3.09 -6.17
C LEU A 132 -14.23 2.45 -7.49
N ILE A 133 -15.04 2.59 -8.53
CA ILE A 133 -14.72 2.09 -9.87
C ILE A 133 -13.43 2.73 -10.39
N GLU A 134 -13.31 4.06 -10.34
CA GLU A 134 -12.08 4.77 -10.74
C GLU A 134 -10.86 4.29 -9.96
N LEU A 135 -11.02 4.01 -8.66
CA LEU A 135 -9.95 3.49 -7.82
C LEU A 135 -9.56 2.06 -8.23
N LEU A 136 -10.52 1.20 -8.54
CA LEU A 136 -10.28 -0.16 -9.02
C LEU A 136 -9.52 -0.13 -10.35
N GLU A 137 -9.98 0.67 -11.31
CA GLU A 137 -9.33 0.83 -12.62
C GLU A 137 -7.91 1.39 -12.50
N LYS A 138 -7.71 2.37 -11.62
CA LYS A 138 -6.37 2.90 -11.28
C LYS A 138 -5.43 1.79 -10.82
N PHE A 139 -5.94 0.83 -10.05
CA PHE A 139 -5.19 -0.34 -9.58
C PHE A 139 -5.22 -1.53 -10.56
N GLY A 140 -5.56 -1.31 -11.82
CA GLY A 140 -5.47 -2.32 -12.89
C GLY A 140 -6.55 -3.40 -12.80
N PHE A 141 -7.69 -3.13 -12.17
CA PHE A 141 -8.87 -3.96 -12.36
C PHE A 141 -9.55 -3.58 -13.68
N GLU A 142 -10.05 -4.59 -14.38
CA GLU A 142 -10.76 -4.44 -15.64
C GLU A 142 -12.20 -4.92 -15.49
N MET A 143 -13.14 -4.25 -16.16
CA MET A 143 -14.54 -4.65 -16.15
C MET A 143 -14.73 -5.90 -17.01
N ALA A 144 -15.12 -7.00 -16.37
CA ALA A 144 -15.42 -8.27 -17.04
C ALA A 144 -16.87 -8.32 -17.58
N GLY A 145 -17.82 -7.67 -16.90
CA GLY A 145 -19.21 -7.63 -17.33
C GLY A 145 -20.17 -7.34 -16.17
N TYR A 146 -21.45 -7.63 -16.37
CA TYR A 146 -22.49 -7.50 -15.35
C TYR A 146 -22.86 -8.87 -14.80
N ASN A 147 -23.09 -8.95 -13.48
CA ASN A 147 -23.70 -10.14 -12.87
C ASN A 147 -25.23 -10.10 -12.97
N GLU A 148 -25.91 -11.17 -12.56
CA GLU A 148 -27.38 -11.26 -12.57
C GLU A 148 -28.10 -10.20 -11.71
N ASN A 149 -27.39 -9.56 -10.76
CA ASN A 149 -27.92 -8.49 -9.92
C ASN A 149 -27.73 -7.09 -10.53
N GLY A 150 -27.15 -6.99 -11.73
CA GLY A 150 -26.81 -5.72 -12.38
C GLY A 150 -25.60 -5.01 -11.77
N GLU A 151 -24.75 -5.71 -11.02
CA GLU A 151 -23.47 -5.17 -10.53
C GLU A 151 -22.39 -5.38 -11.60
N CYS A 152 -21.49 -4.41 -11.74
CA CYS A 152 -20.27 -4.58 -12.51
C CYS A 152 -19.33 -5.53 -11.79
N VAL A 153 -18.74 -6.47 -12.53
CA VAL A 153 -17.70 -7.38 -12.06
C VAL A 153 -16.35 -6.85 -12.53
N TYR A 154 -15.54 -6.37 -11.59
CA TYR A 154 -14.18 -5.91 -11.84
C TYR A 154 -13.17 -6.97 -11.42
N LEU A 155 -12.26 -7.34 -12.33
CA LEU A 155 -11.33 -8.44 -12.17
C LEU A 155 -9.89 -7.98 -12.42
N LYS A 156 -8.95 -8.53 -11.65
CA LYS A 156 -7.52 -8.36 -11.85
C LYS A 156 -6.85 -9.72 -11.83
N SER A 157 -6.05 -10.01 -12.86
CA SER A 157 -5.34 -11.27 -13.02
C SER A 157 -3.84 -11.09 -12.84
N ARG A 158 -3.17 -12.08 -12.26
CA ARG A 158 -1.69 -12.13 -12.21
C ARG A 158 -1.06 -12.68 -13.49
N GLU A 159 -1.86 -13.14 -14.45
CA GLU A 159 -1.34 -13.69 -15.72
C GLU A 159 -1.14 -12.60 -16.80
N ASN A 160 -1.73 -11.41 -16.61
CA ASN A 160 -1.65 -10.28 -17.54
C ASN A 160 -1.44 -8.98 -16.75
N ILE A 161 -0.27 -8.79 -16.16
CA ILE A 161 0.02 -7.57 -15.40
C ILE A 161 0.47 -6.45 -16.34
N ASP A 162 -0.21 -5.30 -16.25
CA ASP A 162 0.21 -4.07 -16.92
C ASP A 162 1.30 -3.34 -16.11
N TYR A 163 2.54 -3.44 -16.56
CA TYR A 163 3.70 -2.78 -15.98
C TYR A 163 3.97 -1.35 -16.50
N SER A 164 3.07 -0.78 -17.32
CA SER A 164 3.22 0.60 -17.82
C SER A 164 3.02 1.66 -16.74
N ASP A 165 2.30 1.31 -15.66
CA ASP A 165 2.04 2.17 -14.50
C ASP A 165 2.26 1.35 -13.21
N PRO A 166 3.05 1.84 -12.24
CA PRO A 166 3.18 1.21 -10.94
C PRO A 166 1.85 0.95 -10.19
N TYR A 167 0.82 1.79 -10.36
CA TYR A 167 -0.48 1.53 -9.73
C TYR A 167 -1.15 0.29 -10.33
N LYS A 168 -1.07 0.11 -11.64
CA LYS A 168 -1.66 -1.05 -12.33
C LYS A 168 -0.92 -2.34 -12.03
N SER A 169 0.40 -2.30 -11.93
CA SER A 169 1.20 -3.48 -11.58
C SER A 169 1.18 -3.85 -10.11
N PHE A 170 0.79 -2.93 -9.21
CA PHE A 170 0.74 -3.19 -7.78
C PHE A 170 -0.01 -4.49 -7.43
N PRO A 171 0.55 -5.39 -6.60
CA PRO A 171 1.78 -5.27 -5.81
C PRO A 171 3.00 -5.97 -6.44
N PHE A 172 3.00 -6.21 -7.76
CA PHE A 172 4.05 -6.95 -8.47
C PHE A 172 5.06 -6.02 -9.12
N ILE A 173 6.34 -6.31 -8.91
CA ILE A 173 7.46 -5.57 -9.47
C ILE A 173 7.69 -6.07 -10.90
N ASN A 174 7.90 -5.14 -11.84
CA ASN A 174 8.23 -5.45 -13.23
C ASN A 174 9.49 -6.32 -13.29
N PRO A 175 9.48 -7.51 -13.91
CA PRO A 175 10.64 -8.41 -13.99
C PRO A 175 11.79 -7.83 -14.83
N GLU A 176 11.51 -6.90 -15.74
CA GLU A 176 12.45 -6.30 -16.68
C GLU A 176 13.16 -5.04 -16.12
N PHE A 177 13.08 -4.77 -14.81
CA PHE A 177 13.79 -3.66 -14.20
C PHE A 177 15.32 -3.84 -14.31
N GLU A 178 16.04 -2.81 -14.73
CA GLU A 178 17.49 -2.89 -14.91
C GLU A 178 18.28 -2.64 -13.62
N LYS A 179 17.69 -1.88 -12.69
CA LYS A 179 18.32 -1.48 -11.44
C LYS A 179 17.30 -1.09 -10.38
N ALA A 180 17.75 -1.14 -9.14
CA ALA A 180 17.04 -0.70 -7.95
C ALA A 180 17.91 0.24 -7.10
N GLY A 181 17.35 0.80 -6.03
CA GLY A 181 18.09 1.70 -5.12
C GLY A 181 17.62 1.66 -3.68
N TYR A 182 18.16 2.57 -2.87
CA TYR A 182 17.81 2.72 -1.46
C TYR A 182 17.21 4.11 -1.20
N LEU A 183 16.07 4.14 -0.49
CA LEU A 183 15.49 5.35 0.08
C LEU A 183 15.80 5.39 1.58
N LEU A 184 16.55 6.40 2.01
CA LEU A 184 16.99 6.51 3.39
C LEU A 184 16.04 7.40 4.20
N VAL A 185 15.41 6.83 5.22
CA VAL A 185 14.39 7.51 6.02
C VAL A 185 14.77 7.42 7.49
N ASN A 186 14.87 8.58 8.16
CA ASN A 186 15.09 8.60 9.61
C ASN A 186 13.91 7.95 10.33
N ASP A 187 14.21 7.17 11.36
CA ASP A 187 13.23 6.46 12.19
C ASP A 187 12.05 7.31 12.67
N VAL A 188 12.29 8.57 13.04
CA VAL A 188 11.26 9.55 13.45
C VAL A 188 10.13 9.70 12.41
N TYR A 189 10.46 9.61 11.12
CA TYR A 189 9.48 9.73 10.02
C TYR A 189 9.06 8.38 9.45
N HIS A 190 10.00 7.43 9.44
CA HIS A 190 9.81 6.11 8.85
C HIS A 190 8.61 5.39 9.43
N ASP A 191 8.50 5.33 10.76
CA ASP A 191 7.50 4.51 11.44
C ASP A 191 6.06 5.02 11.19
N THR A 192 5.91 6.30 10.88
CA THR A 192 4.63 6.92 10.47
C THR A 192 4.36 6.74 8.97
N LEU A 193 5.37 6.87 8.10
CA LEU A 193 5.22 6.65 6.66
C LEU A 193 4.91 5.19 6.33
N PHE A 194 5.54 4.24 7.01
CA PHE A 194 5.50 2.82 6.70
C PHE A 194 4.98 2.01 7.90
N PRO A 195 3.69 2.13 8.26
CA PRO A 195 3.14 1.59 9.51
C PRO A 195 3.06 0.06 9.58
N TYR A 196 3.29 -0.63 8.46
CA TYR A 196 3.36 -2.10 8.38
C TYR A 196 4.79 -2.64 8.40
N SER A 197 5.79 -1.75 8.31
CA SER A 197 7.23 -2.06 8.39
C SER A 197 7.67 -2.23 9.85
N GLU A 198 7.13 -3.27 10.50
CA GLU A 198 7.32 -3.50 11.93
C GLU A 198 8.70 -4.13 12.23
N LEU A 199 9.31 -3.72 13.34
CA LEU A 199 10.57 -4.26 13.84
C LEU A 199 10.33 -5.20 15.03
N ALA A 200 11.06 -6.32 15.09
CA ALA A 200 11.03 -7.18 16.28
C ALA A 200 11.63 -6.45 17.49
N HIS A 201 10.99 -6.64 18.65
CA HIS A 201 11.46 -6.15 19.96
C HIS A 201 11.77 -4.64 20.02
N THR A 202 11.17 -3.84 19.15
CA THR A 202 11.40 -2.39 19.09
C THR A 202 10.06 -1.69 19.13
N PHE A 203 9.89 -0.80 20.10
CA PHE A 203 8.72 0.07 20.13
C PHE A 203 8.86 1.15 19.05
N GLN A 204 7.88 1.17 18.14
CA GLN A 204 7.79 2.15 17.06
C GLN A 204 6.68 3.13 17.39
N GLU A 205 7.05 4.41 17.55
CA GLU A 205 6.07 5.48 17.77
C GLU A 205 5.38 5.78 16.44
N GLN A 206 4.06 5.62 16.41
CA GLN A 206 3.23 5.93 15.25
C GLN A 206 2.35 7.12 15.61
N VAL A 207 2.46 8.20 14.84
CA VAL A 207 1.48 9.29 14.91
C VAL A 207 0.34 8.95 13.97
N ALA A 208 -0.89 9.00 14.46
CA ALA A 208 -2.08 8.77 13.64
C ALA A 208 -2.25 9.92 12.63
N LEU A 209 -1.65 9.78 11.45
CA LEU A 209 -1.70 10.75 10.34
C LEU A 209 -2.34 10.10 9.12
N GLN A 210 -3.06 10.87 8.29
CA GLN A 210 -3.68 10.36 7.06
C GLN A 210 -2.67 9.69 6.10
N VAL A 211 -1.40 10.10 6.15
CA VAL A 211 -0.30 9.55 5.34
C VAL A 211 -0.03 8.07 5.61
N SER A 212 -0.30 7.58 6.83
CA SER A 212 -0.09 6.18 7.20
C SER A 212 -1.02 5.26 6.40
N ASN A 213 -2.21 5.75 6.05
CA ASN A 213 -3.31 4.92 5.57
C ASN A 213 -3.29 4.61 4.07
N GLY A 214 -2.59 5.39 3.24
CA GLY A 214 -2.50 5.10 1.80
C GLY A 214 -1.18 4.43 1.41
N ILE A 215 -1.16 3.68 0.32
CA ILE A 215 0.06 2.99 -0.18
C ILE A 215 0.98 3.88 -1.02
N SER A 216 0.47 4.98 -1.59
CA SER A 216 1.34 6.02 -2.17
C SER A 216 2.11 6.74 -1.04
N LYS A 217 3.39 7.03 -1.21
CA LYS A 217 4.19 7.70 -0.18
C LYS A 217 4.98 8.81 -0.84
N ILE A 218 5.10 9.93 -0.13
CA ILE A 218 5.97 11.03 -0.53
C ILE A 218 7.09 11.16 0.49
N TYR A 219 8.31 11.14 -0.02
CA TYR A 219 9.50 11.48 0.72
C TYR A 219 10.05 12.83 0.24
N VAL A 220 10.41 13.69 1.19
CA VAL A 220 11.05 14.98 0.92
C VAL A 220 12.45 14.95 1.50
N GLY A 221 13.44 14.99 0.61
CA GLY A 221 14.85 14.91 0.93
C GLY A 221 15.63 16.16 0.51
N ALA A 222 16.83 16.28 1.06
CA ALA A 222 17.78 17.34 0.75
C ALA A 222 19.09 16.80 0.12
N GLN A 223 19.03 15.63 -0.54
CA GLN A 223 20.24 15.03 -1.11
C GLN A 223 20.89 15.94 -2.16
N TYR A 224 22.22 15.99 -2.13
CA TYR A 224 23.03 16.82 -3.02
C TYR A 224 22.95 16.37 -4.47
N THR A 225 22.95 15.05 -4.69
CA THR A 225 22.84 14.43 -6.01
C THR A 225 21.39 14.07 -6.31
N ARG A 226 20.98 14.23 -7.57
CA ARG A 226 19.71 13.66 -8.04
C ARG A 226 19.73 12.13 -7.79
N PRO A 227 18.63 11.54 -7.28
CA PRO A 227 18.49 10.09 -7.26
C PRO A 227 18.82 9.46 -8.60
N HIS A 228 19.52 8.33 -8.58
CA HIS A 228 19.85 7.62 -9.81
C HIS A 228 18.67 6.84 -10.38
N TYR A 229 17.62 6.64 -9.59
CA TYR A 229 16.46 5.84 -9.95
C TYR A 229 15.36 6.64 -10.63
N GLN A 230 14.53 5.94 -11.40
CA GLN A 230 13.47 6.50 -12.25
C GLN A 230 12.11 5.85 -11.99
N VAL A 231 11.05 6.41 -12.58
CA VAL A 231 9.70 5.86 -12.51
C VAL A 231 9.69 4.40 -12.98
N GLY A 232 9.02 3.53 -12.22
CA GLY A 232 8.96 2.09 -12.48
C GLY A 232 10.11 1.29 -11.84
N GLU A 233 11.19 1.93 -11.39
CA GLU A 233 12.29 1.23 -10.73
C GLU A 233 11.97 0.93 -9.26
N PRO A 234 12.35 -0.26 -8.75
CA PRO A 234 12.13 -0.62 -7.36
C PRO A 234 13.14 0.03 -6.40
N LEU A 235 12.70 0.22 -5.16
CA LEU A 235 13.48 0.78 -4.06
C LEU A 235 13.31 -0.05 -2.80
N PHE A 236 14.38 -0.20 -2.04
CA PHE A 236 14.28 -0.57 -0.64
C PHE A 236 14.16 0.67 0.25
N ILE A 237 13.29 0.59 1.25
CA ILE A 237 13.18 1.60 2.30
C ILE A 237 14.12 1.19 3.43
N TYR A 238 15.12 2.03 3.67
CA TYR A 238 16.11 1.85 4.73
C TYR A 238 15.84 2.81 5.88
N ARG A 239 15.43 2.26 7.01
CA ARG A 239 15.20 2.97 8.26
C ARG A 239 16.54 3.27 8.93
N ILE A 240 16.86 4.55 9.13
CA ILE A 240 18.03 4.99 9.88
C ILE A 240 17.65 5.15 11.35
N HIS A 241 18.33 4.40 12.23
CA HIS A 241 18.25 4.63 13.67
C HIS A 241 18.94 5.95 14.02
N THR A 242 18.19 6.90 14.59
CA THR A 242 18.72 8.23 14.98
C THR A 242 18.73 8.46 16.49
N LYS A 243 18.11 7.57 17.28
CA LYS A 243 18.04 7.69 18.74
C LYS A 243 19.43 7.60 19.39
N GLU A 244 19.66 8.44 20.40
CA GLU A 244 20.88 8.44 21.23
C GLU A 244 20.72 7.52 22.45
N ASP A 245 20.43 6.25 22.21
CA ASP A 245 20.11 5.25 23.24
C ASP A 245 21.27 4.28 23.52
N GLY A 246 22.49 4.63 23.05
CA GLY A 246 23.68 3.78 23.16
C GLY A 246 23.72 2.60 22.20
N GLN A 247 22.68 2.40 21.37
CA GLN A 247 22.63 1.31 20.41
C GLN A 247 23.31 1.68 19.08
N SER A 248 24.10 0.76 18.53
CA SER A 248 24.84 1.04 17.30
C SER A 248 23.93 1.06 16.08
N LYS A 249 24.05 2.12 15.25
CA LYS A 249 23.39 2.25 13.94
C LYS A 249 23.69 1.07 13.02
N ARG A 250 24.83 0.40 13.19
CA ARG A 250 25.19 -0.79 12.41
C ARG A 250 24.21 -1.96 12.63
N TYR A 251 23.61 -2.07 13.82
CA TYR A 251 22.69 -3.17 14.13
C TYR A 251 21.22 -2.73 14.20
N LYS A 252 20.97 -1.42 14.30
CA LYS A 252 19.61 -0.86 14.42
C LYS A 252 19.05 -0.23 13.16
N SER A 253 19.89 0.25 12.27
CA SER A 253 19.43 0.66 10.94
C SER A 253 19.26 -0.57 10.06
N CYS A 254 18.16 -0.62 9.31
CA CYS A 254 17.79 -1.81 8.55
C CYS A 254 16.90 -1.46 7.36
N LEU A 255 16.90 -2.35 6.36
CA LEU A 255 15.85 -2.40 5.34
C LEU A 255 14.61 -2.99 5.97
N THR A 256 13.48 -2.31 5.78
CA THR A 256 12.20 -2.70 6.40
C THR A 256 11.13 -3.08 5.38
N SER A 257 11.30 -2.59 4.16
CA SER A 257 10.33 -2.73 3.10
C SER A 257 10.85 -2.33 1.73
N TYR A 258 9.99 -2.48 0.73
CA TYR A 258 10.27 -2.12 -0.65
C TYR A 258 9.07 -1.46 -1.33
N GLY A 259 9.34 -0.71 -2.38
CA GLY A 259 8.37 0.02 -3.16
C GLY A 259 8.83 0.26 -4.59
N VAL A 260 7.98 0.89 -5.39
CA VAL A 260 8.31 1.29 -6.77
C VAL A 260 8.14 2.79 -6.91
N VAL A 261 9.09 3.44 -7.56
CA VAL A 261 9.07 4.89 -7.81
C VAL A 261 7.92 5.22 -8.76
N THR A 262 7.09 6.18 -8.37
CA THR A 262 6.06 6.76 -9.24
C THR A 262 6.47 8.13 -9.77
N ASP A 263 7.35 8.85 -9.07
CA ASP A 263 7.90 10.10 -9.56
C ASP A 263 9.17 10.56 -8.79
N VAL A 264 10.01 11.37 -9.44
CA VAL A 264 11.18 12.02 -8.82
C VAL A 264 11.30 13.46 -9.31
N ILE A 265 11.02 14.40 -8.41
CA ILE A 265 10.94 15.83 -8.72
C ILE A 265 12.05 16.58 -7.99
N MET A 266 12.87 17.29 -8.77
CA MET A 266 13.84 18.23 -8.20
C MET A 266 13.13 19.56 -7.93
N VAL A 267 12.90 19.88 -6.66
CA VAL A 267 12.24 21.11 -6.22
C VAL A 267 13.23 22.28 -6.19
N LYS A 268 14.46 22.02 -5.74
CA LYS A 268 15.51 23.03 -5.58
C LYS A 268 16.88 22.42 -5.80
N THR A 269 17.76 23.13 -6.51
CA THR A 269 19.15 22.72 -6.73
C THR A 269 20.08 23.89 -6.50
N ASN A 270 21.04 23.75 -5.59
CA ASN A 270 22.08 24.75 -5.35
C ASN A 270 21.48 26.14 -5.01
N ASN A 271 20.49 26.18 -4.12
CA ASN A 271 19.66 27.34 -3.74
C ASN A 271 18.75 27.91 -4.84
N ARG A 272 18.73 27.33 -6.05
CA ARG A 272 17.80 27.72 -7.11
C ARG A 272 16.53 26.87 -7.04
N ALA A 273 15.41 27.51 -6.74
CA ALA A 273 14.09 26.89 -6.85
C ALA A 273 13.78 26.56 -8.33
N LEU A 274 13.24 25.36 -8.55
CA LEU A 274 12.79 24.86 -9.85
C LEU A 274 11.26 24.82 -9.95
N MET A 275 10.57 24.97 -8.82
CA MET A 275 9.12 25.14 -8.69
C MET A 275 8.83 26.03 -7.48
N THR A 276 7.64 26.62 -7.42
CA THR A 276 7.22 27.47 -6.30
C THR A 276 6.87 26.65 -5.06
N PHE A 277 6.73 27.31 -3.91
CA PHE A 277 6.29 26.64 -2.68
C PHE A 277 4.82 26.21 -2.80
N GLU A 278 3.99 27.00 -3.48
CA GLU A 278 2.59 26.70 -3.72
C GLU A 278 2.44 25.47 -4.62
N GLU A 279 3.21 25.38 -5.71
CA GLU A 279 3.27 24.20 -6.59
C GLU A 279 3.75 22.96 -5.82
N LEU A 280 4.71 23.12 -4.91
CA LEU A 280 5.20 22.04 -4.05
C LEU A 280 4.08 21.53 -3.13
N CYS A 281 3.36 22.43 -2.47
CA CYS A 281 2.25 22.07 -1.57
C CYS A 281 1.11 21.38 -2.33
N GLU A 282 0.76 21.87 -3.52
CA GLU A 282 -0.24 21.24 -4.38
C GLU A 282 0.20 19.82 -4.80
N ARG A 283 1.47 19.65 -5.16
CA ARG A 283 2.03 18.36 -5.56
C ARG A 283 2.05 17.35 -4.40
N ILE A 284 2.44 17.81 -3.21
CA ILE A 284 2.53 16.96 -2.03
C ILE A 284 1.14 16.57 -1.50
N GLY A 285 0.20 17.52 -1.50
CA GLY A 285 -1.14 17.34 -0.93
C GLY A 285 -1.08 16.80 0.50
N ASN A 286 -1.88 15.77 0.79
CA ASN A 286 -1.92 15.09 2.09
C ASN A 286 -1.04 13.83 2.17
N LYS A 287 -0.01 13.73 1.30
CA LYS A 287 0.82 12.52 1.18
C LYS A 287 2.18 12.61 1.89
N SER A 288 2.52 13.74 2.50
CA SER A 288 3.76 13.95 3.26
C SER A 288 3.54 13.78 4.76
N VAL A 289 4.59 13.36 5.47
CA VAL A 289 4.66 13.43 6.94
C VAL A 289 4.99 14.82 7.47
N PHE A 290 5.63 15.65 6.65
CA PHE A 290 5.93 17.02 6.99
C PHE A 290 4.68 17.89 6.89
N ASP A 291 4.46 18.73 7.90
CA ASP A 291 3.46 19.79 7.81
C ASP A 291 3.93 20.96 6.91
N GLU A 292 3.03 21.88 6.59
CA GLU A 292 3.33 23.03 5.72
C GLU A 292 4.49 23.90 6.27
N ARG A 293 4.62 24.03 7.58
CA ARG A 293 5.69 24.83 8.21
C ARG A 293 7.04 24.14 8.10
N GLU A 294 7.08 22.83 8.30
CA GLU A 294 8.26 22.00 8.09
C GLU A 294 8.69 22.02 6.62
N LEU A 295 7.74 21.86 5.69
CA LEU A 295 7.99 21.98 4.25
C LEU A 295 8.52 23.36 3.88
N ARG A 296 7.94 24.43 4.43
CA ARG A 296 8.40 25.80 4.22
C ARG A 296 9.82 25.99 4.72
N THR A 297 10.11 25.49 5.92
CA THR A 297 11.45 25.57 6.52
C THR A 297 12.49 24.87 5.64
N LYS A 298 12.17 23.70 5.08
CA LYS A 298 13.05 23.00 4.13
C LYS A 298 13.20 23.76 2.82
N TYR A 299 12.10 24.27 2.29
CA TYR A 299 12.08 25.05 1.05
C TYR A 299 12.87 26.36 1.16
N ASP A 300 12.95 26.97 2.34
CA ASP A 300 13.72 28.19 2.54
C ASP A 300 15.20 27.90 2.83
N ASN A 301 15.51 26.84 3.58
CA ASN A 301 16.86 26.61 4.12
C ASN A 301 17.71 25.56 3.39
N ASP A 302 17.10 24.51 2.84
CA ASP A 302 17.88 23.40 2.27
C ASP A 302 18.58 23.83 0.98
N LYS A 303 19.85 23.45 0.77
CA LYS A 303 20.52 23.85 -0.48
C LYS A 303 19.95 23.14 -1.72
N HIS A 304 19.47 21.92 -1.51
CA HIS A 304 18.84 21.06 -2.48
C HIS A 304 17.55 20.53 -1.88
N MET A 305 16.53 20.33 -2.69
CA MET A 305 15.27 19.74 -2.25
C MET A 305 14.72 18.87 -3.36
N VAL A 306 14.32 17.66 -3.01
CA VAL A 306 13.82 16.64 -3.92
C VAL A 306 12.65 15.92 -3.29
N VAL A 307 11.64 15.68 -4.10
CA VAL A 307 10.44 14.95 -3.76
C VAL A 307 10.47 13.63 -4.51
N ILE A 308 10.32 12.54 -3.78
CA ILE A 308 10.23 11.20 -4.35
C ILE A 308 8.85 10.66 -4.01
N GLU A 309 8.08 10.35 -5.04
CA GLU A 309 6.81 9.64 -4.91
C GLU A 309 7.07 8.15 -5.17
N LEU A 310 6.52 7.29 -4.32
CA LEU A 310 6.61 5.84 -4.49
C LEU A 310 5.30 5.16 -4.09
N LEU A 311 5.12 3.93 -4.56
CA LEU A 311 4.14 3.01 -4.02
C LEU A 311 4.81 1.99 -3.12
N TYR A 312 4.25 1.84 -1.93
CA TYR A 312 4.70 0.90 -0.92
C TYR A 312 4.24 -0.53 -1.28
N TYR A 313 5.07 -1.27 -2.02
CA TYR A 313 4.70 -2.57 -2.61
C TYR A 313 4.73 -3.73 -1.65
N GLY A 314 5.52 -3.67 -0.57
CA GLY A 314 5.57 -4.73 0.42
C GLY A 314 6.55 -4.44 1.53
N TYR A 315 6.60 -5.33 2.51
CA TYR A 315 7.40 -5.19 3.71
C TYR A 315 7.88 -6.53 4.22
N PHE A 316 9.04 -6.53 4.91
CA PHE A 316 9.62 -7.74 5.49
C PHE A 316 8.89 -8.15 6.77
N GLY A 317 8.55 -7.16 7.61
CA GLY A 317 7.83 -7.38 8.86
C GLY A 317 8.74 -7.78 10.03
N ALA A 318 8.14 -7.86 11.22
CA ALA A 318 8.89 -8.04 12.45
C ALA A 318 9.65 -9.37 12.46
N GLY A 319 10.98 -9.29 12.58
CA GLY A 319 11.88 -10.43 12.59
C GLY A 319 12.64 -10.66 11.28
N HIS A 320 12.20 -10.05 10.18
CA HIS A 320 12.72 -10.29 8.83
C HIS A 320 13.46 -9.06 8.25
N ASN A 321 13.65 -8.01 9.04
CA ASN A 321 14.31 -6.79 8.60
C ASN A 321 15.83 -6.98 8.51
N ILE A 322 16.43 -6.43 7.46
CA ILE A 322 17.84 -6.71 7.11
C ILE A 322 18.71 -5.56 7.60
N ASN A 323 19.54 -5.81 8.62
CA ASN A 323 20.32 -4.76 9.25
C ASN A 323 21.58 -4.36 8.45
N ASN A 324 22.12 -3.19 8.78
CA ASN A 324 23.32 -2.65 8.14
C ASN A 324 24.56 -3.56 8.29
N ALA A 325 24.68 -4.30 9.39
CA ALA A 325 25.78 -5.25 9.58
C ALA A 325 25.74 -6.31 8.47
N TRP A 326 24.59 -6.94 8.27
CA TRP A 326 24.41 -7.95 7.22
C TRP A 326 24.66 -7.36 5.83
N LEU A 327 24.13 -6.18 5.52
CA LEU A 327 24.33 -5.53 4.21
C LEU A 327 25.80 -5.23 3.93
N SER A 328 26.53 -4.77 4.95
CA SER A 328 27.97 -4.51 4.83
C SER A 328 28.78 -5.79 4.69
N ASP A 329 28.48 -6.79 5.52
CA ASP A 329 29.25 -8.03 5.61
C ASP A 329 29.05 -8.95 4.39
N ASN A 330 27.93 -8.79 3.69
CA ASN A 330 27.62 -9.51 2.45
C ASN A 330 27.86 -8.68 1.17
N GLY A 331 28.50 -7.51 1.28
CA GLY A 331 28.93 -6.72 0.11
C GLY A 331 27.82 -5.96 -0.62
N TYR A 332 26.64 -5.81 -0.02
CA TYR A 332 25.58 -4.94 -0.55
C TYR A 332 25.88 -3.46 -0.30
N PHE A 333 26.56 -3.15 0.82
CA PHE A 333 27.10 -1.82 1.10
C PHE A 333 28.61 -1.81 0.91
N ASP A 334 29.07 -1.11 -0.12
CA ASP A 334 30.48 -1.08 -0.56
C ASP A 334 31.28 0.11 0.02
N GLY A 335 30.78 0.71 1.10
CA GLY A 335 31.38 1.89 1.73
C GLY A 335 30.99 3.23 1.09
N ARG A 336 30.31 3.24 -0.07
CA ARG A 336 29.65 4.45 -0.58
C ARG A 336 28.45 4.81 0.30
N TYR A 337 28.03 6.07 0.20
CA TYR A 337 26.78 6.50 0.83
C TYR A 337 25.61 5.69 0.24
N PRO A 338 24.76 5.02 1.05
CA PRO A 338 23.80 4.04 0.52
C PRO A 338 22.83 4.56 -0.54
N ALA A 339 22.45 5.83 -0.51
CA ALA A 339 21.57 6.44 -1.53
C ALA A 339 22.23 6.56 -2.93
N LEU A 340 23.54 6.30 -3.04
CA LEU A 340 24.31 6.31 -4.30
C LEU A 340 24.56 4.89 -4.85
N ILE A 341 24.16 3.85 -4.13
CA ILE A 341 24.38 2.47 -4.51
C ILE A 341 23.27 2.06 -5.47
N MET A 342 23.65 1.68 -6.69
CA MET A 342 22.75 1.00 -7.62
C MET A 342 22.75 -0.48 -7.29
N VAL A 343 21.56 -1.03 -7.06
CA VAL A 343 21.35 -2.44 -6.75
C VAL A 343 20.97 -3.15 -8.04
N SER A 344 21.74 -4.17 -8.42
CA SER A 344 21.41 -5.00 -9.59
C SER A 344 20.16 -5.87 -9.34
N PRO A 345 19.50 -6.39 -10.39
CA PRO A 345 18.33 -7.26 -10.21
C PRO A 345 18.63 -8.49 -9.33
N ASP A 346 19.80 -9.10 -9.48
CA ASP A 346 20.20 -10.26 -8.67
C ASP A 346 20.42 -9.88 -7.19
N GLN A 347 21.05 -8.74 -6.93
CA GLN A 347 21.18 -8.23 -5.55
C GLN A 347 19.81 -7.88 -4.95
N PHE A 348 18.91 -7.32 -5.74
CA PHE A 348 17.56 -6.99 -5.30
C PHE A 348 16.79 -8.26 -4.90
N LYS A 349 16.84 -9.30 -5.74
CA LYS A 349 16.25 -10.62 -5.44
C LYS A 349 16.88 -11.24 -4.20
N GLY A 350 18.21 -11.21 -4.06
CA GLY A 350 18.91 -11.75 -2.89
C GLY A 350 18.54 -11.04 -1.57
N ILE A 351 18.33 -9.72 -1.59
CA ILE A 351 17.82 -8.98 -0.42
C ILE A 351 16.38 -9.38 -0.12
N LEU A 352 15.51 -9.54 -1.11
CA LEU A 352 14.14 -10.01 -0.89
C LEU A 352 14.13 -11.39 -0.19
N GLU A 353 14.95 -12.33 -0.68
CA GLU A 353 15.07 -13.67 -0.10
C GLU A 353 15.57 -13.65 1.35
N GLU A 354 16.59 -12.83 1.66
CA GLU A 354 17.06 -12.66 3.05
C GLU A 354 15.96 -12.12 3.98
N GLY A 355 15.07 -11.29 3.44
CA GLY A 355 13.91 -10.77 4.16
C GLY A 355 12.72 -11.71 4.20
N ASP A 356 12.91 -13.01 3.91
CA ASP A 356 11.87 -14.05 3.81
C ASP A 356 10.73 -13.73 2.82
N VAL A 357 11.05 -12.99 1.75
CA VAL A 357 10.10 -12.70 0.66
C VAL A 357 10.25 -13.72 -0.46
N ASP A 358 9.13 -14.36 -0.83
CA ASP A 358 9.06 -15.22 -2.01
C ASP A 358 9.16 -14.37 -3.29
N VAL A 359 10.36 -14.30 -3.86
CA VAL A 359 10.67 -13.55 -5.09
C VAL A 359 9.71 -13.90 -6.22
N SER A 360 9.38 -15.18 -6.41
CA SER A 360 8.49 -15.65 -7.48
C SER A 360 7.03 -15.23 -7.32
N ASN A 361 6.68 -14.66 -6.17
CA ASN A 361 5.34 -14.14 -5.87
C ASN A 361 5.29 -12.60 -5.84
N VAL A 362 6.44 -11.93 -5.98
CA VAL A 362 6.55 -10.46 -5.99
C VAL A 362 7.07 -9.95 -7.33
N ILE A 363 7.94 -10.70 -7.99
CA ILE A 363 8.40 -10.44 -9.35
C ILE A 363 7.82 -11.57 -10.21
N ILE A 364 6.87 -11.23 -11.09
CA ILE A 364 6.19 -12.20 -11.94
C ILE A 364 6.26 -11.77 -13.41
N ASP A 365 6.37 -12.73 -14.31
CA ASP A 365 6.48 -12.50 -15.75
C ASP A 365 5.15 -12.13 -16.41
#